data_AF-A0A5P9F0F0-F1
#
_entry.id   AF-A0A5P9F0F0-F1
#
_cell.length_a   1.000
_cell.length_b   1.000
_cell.length_c   1.000
_cell.angle_alpha   90.00
_cell.angle_beta   90.00
_cell.angle_gamma   90.00
#
_symmetry.space_group_name_H-M   'P 1'
#
loop_
_entity.id
_entity.type
_entity.pdbx_description
1 polymer ?
#
loop_
_entity_poly.entity_id
_entity_poly.type
_entity_poly.pdbx_seq_one_letter_code
_entity_poly.pdbx_strand_id
1 'polypeptide(L)'
;MGILDKAKQLGEKVNESVTAFSSDEVIANTVIKAVEKQEKVNAILKAKGSNYRVADIDLGMGIPPTVSFGVRRIDEITDGFGEGEAEGQALNASFD
;
A
#
# COMPACT_ATOMS: atom_id res chain seq x y z
N MET A 1 -17.02 0.79 -45.51
CA MET A 1 -16.74 0.50 -44.09
C MET A 1 -17.70 1.33 -43.26
N GLY A 2 -18.78 0.70 -42.79
CA GLY A 2 -19.89 1.39 -42.16
C GLY A 2 -19.62 1.74 -40.69
N ILE A 3 -20.44 2.61 -40.11
CA ILE A 3 -20.51 2.85 -38.66
C ILE A 3 -20.62 1.55 -37.84
N LEU A 4 -21.23 0.49 -38.41
CA LEU A 4 -21.27 -0.86 -37.86
C LEU A 4 -19.89 -1.53 -37.72
N ASP A 5 -18.96 -1.32 -38.66
CA ASP A 5 -17.58 -1.83 -38.58
C ASP A 5 -16.80 -1.18 -37.44
N LYS A 6 -17.01 0.13 -37.20
CA LYS A 6 -16.36 0.87 -36.10
C LYS A 6 -16.83 0.40 -34.72
N ALA A 7 -18.11 0.08 -34.57
CA ALA A 7 -18.65 -0.44 -33.31
C ALA A 7 -18.08 -1.81 -32.95
N LYS A 8 -17.91 -2.71 -33.94
CA LYS A 8 -17.24 -4.01 -33.74
C LYS A 8 -15.77 -3.85 -33.33
N GLN A 9 -15.02 -2.98 -34.03
CA GLN A 9 -13.62 -2.69 -33.68
C GLN A 9 -13.46 -2.13 -32.26
N LEU A 10 -14.37 -1.26 -31.81
CA LEU A 10 -14.37 -0.74 -30.44
C LEU A 10 -14.63 -1.85 -29.40
N GLY A 11 -15.55 -2.77 -29.68
CA GLY A 11 -15.83 -3.92 -28.81
C GLY A 11 -14.65 -4.88 -28.67
N GLU A 12 -13.96 -5.21 -29.77
CA GLU A 12 -12.77 -6.07 -29.74
C GLU A 12 -11.60 -5.43 -28.97
N LYS A 13 -11.39 -4.11 -29.14
CA LYS A 13 -10.32 -3.37 -28.45
C LYS A 13 -10.51 -3.28 -26.94
N VAL A 14 -11.77 -3.23 -26.48
CA VAL A 14 -12.10 -3.28 -25.06
C VAL A 14 -11.84 -4.68 -24.50
N ASN A 15 -12.19 -5.73 -25.23
CA ASN A 15 -12.01 -7.12 -24.79
C ASN A 15 -10.52 -7.51 -24.64
N GLU A 16 -9.64 -7.08 -25.57
CA GLU A 16 -8.19 -7.28 -25.46
C GLU A 16 -7.56 -6.45 -24.32
N SER A 17 -8.08 -5.26 -24.06
CA SER A 17 -7.60 -4.43 -22.95
C SER A 17 -7.95 -5.08 -21.61
N VAL A 18 -9.16 -5.64 -21.47
CA VAL A 18 -9.67 -6.34 -20.28
C VAL A 18 -8.79 -7.55 -19.93
N THR A 19 -8.41 -8.37 -20.91
CA THR A 19 -7.47 -9.49 -20.67
C THR A 19 -6.06 -9.01 -20.32
N ALA A 20 -5.56 -7.95 -20.95
CA ALA A 20 -4.25 -7.38 -20.61
C ALA A 20 -4.21 -6.84 -19.16
N PHE A 21 -5.30 -6.23 -18.67
CA PHE A 21 -5.41 -5.73 -17.29
C PHE A 21 -5.52 -6.83 -16.22
N SER A 22 -5.81 -8.08 -16.63
CA SER A 22 -5.93 -9.23 -15.72
C SER A 22 -4.63 -10.04 -15.59
N SER A 23 -3.56 -9.64 -16.27
CA SER A 23 -2.28 -10.35 -16.18
C SER A 23 -1.62 -10.20 -14.80
N ASP A 24 -0.96 -11.26 -14.33
CA ASP A 24 -0.24 -11.27 -13.05
C ASP A 24 0.78 -10.12 -12.96
N GLU A 25 1.41 -9.77 -14.08
CA GLU A 25 2.35 -8.66 -14.17
C GLU A 25 1.68 -7.29 -13.96
N VAL A 26 0.46 -7.08 -14.47
CA VAL A 26 -0.30 -5.85 -14.21
C VAL A 26 -0.73 -5.78 -12.75
N ILE A 27 -1.15 -6.90 -12.17
CA ILE A 27 -1.49 -7.00 -10.75
C ILE A 27 -0.28 -6.67 -9.89
N ALA A 28 0.88 -7.30 -10.15
CA ALA A 28 2.13 -7.04 -9.43
C ALA A 28 2.55 -5.57 -9.53
N ASN A 29 2.52 -4.99 -10.74
CA ASN A 29 2.82 -3.57 -10.94
C ASN A 29 1.85 -2.65 -10.20
N THR A 30 0.58 -3.05 -10.10
CA THR A 30 -0.45 -2.29 -9.38
C THR A 30 -0.17 -2.31 -7.87
N VAL A 31 0.20 -3.46 -7.31
CA VAL A 31 0.60 -3.60 -5.90
C VAL A 31 1.82 -2.74 -5.60
N ILE A 32 2.88 -2.83 -6.40
CA ILE A 32 4.11 -2.03 -6.22
C ILE A 32 3.78 -0.53 -6.19
N LYS A 33 3.02 -0.06 -7.19
CA LYS A 33 2.64 1.37 -7.28
C LYS A 33 1.75 1.80 -6.10
N ALA A 34 0.85 0.93 -5.63
CA ALA A 34 -0.01 1.24 -4.50
C ALA A 34 0.80 1.42 -3.20
N VAL A 35 1.75 0.53 -2.93
CA VAL A 35 2.63 0.61 -1.75
C VAL A 35 3.51 1.86 -1.81
N GLU A 36 4.16 2.12 -2.95
CA GLU A 36 4.95 3.35 -3.11
C GLU A 36 4.10 4.61 -2.87
N LYS A 37 2.84 4.59 -3.33
CA LYS A 37 1.91 5.70 -3.13
C LYS A 37 1.56 5.86 -1.66
N GLN A 38 1.30 4.77 -0.95
CA GLN A 38 1.08 4.78 0.50
C GLN A 38 2.25 5.44 1.23
N GLU A 39 3.49 5.06 0.94
CA GLU A 39 4.67 5.62 1.60
C GLU A 39 4.79 7.13 1.34
N LYS A 40 4.68 7.55 0.08
CA LYS A 40 4.74 8.96 -0.32
C LYS A 40 3.62 9.78 0.34
N VAL A 41 2.40 9.27 0.35
CA VAL A 41 1.25 9.92 1.00
C VAL A 41 1.47 10.04 2.50
N ASN A 42 1.92 8.96 3.16
CA ASN A 42 2.19 8.97 4.59
C ASN A 42 3.31 9.93 4.98
N ALA A 43 4.36 10.06 4.17
CA ALA A 43 5.41 11.05 4.39
C ALA A 43 4.86 12.48 4.30
N ILE A 44 4.00 12.77 3.32
CA ILE A 44 3.33 14.07 3.18
C ILE A 44 2.39 14.33 4.36
N LEU A 45 1.60 13.33 4.78
CA LEU A 45 0.72 13.44 5.94
C LEU A 45 1.52 13.72 7.22
N LYS A 46 2.68 13.07 7.41
CA LYS A 46 3.62 13.36 8.52
C LYS A 46 4.09 14.81 8.47
N ALA A 47 4.59 15.26 7.32
CA ALA A 47 5.11 16.61 7.14
C ALA A 47 4.05 17.69 7.38
N LYS A 48 2.77 17.37 7.14
CA LYS A 48 1.63 18.25 7.40
C LYS A 48 1.09 18.17 8.84
N GLY A 49 1.69 17.37 9.72
CA GLY A 49 1.20 17.17 11.09
C GLY A 49 -0.13 16.43 11.18
N SER A 50 -0.48 15.61 10.17
CA SER A 50 -1.69 14.81 10.20
C SER A 50 -1.49 13.57 11.09
N ASN A 51 -2.44 13.36 12.00
CA ASN A 51 -2.52 12.17 12.85
C ASN A 51 -3.15 10.96 12.14
N TYR A 52 -3.34 11.04 10.82
CA TYR A 52 -3.87 9.95 10.01
C TYR A 52 -2.80 9.42 9.06
N ARG A 53 -2.81 8.11 8.83
CA ARG A 53 -1.97 7.42 7.85
C ARG A 53 -2.77 6.38 7.10
N VAL A 54 -2.37 6.16 5.86
CA VAL A 54 -2.74 4.95 5.12
C VAL A 54 -2.09 3.77 5.82
N ALA A 55 -2.92 2.84 6.27
CA ALA A 55 -2.52 1.68 7.06
C ALA A 55 -2.79 0.36 6.34
N ASP A 56 -3.74 0.36 5.40
CA ASP A 56 -4.16 -0.83 4.66
C ASP A 56 -4.29 -0.53 3.17
N ILE A 57 -4.02 -1.54 2.35
CA ILE A 57 -4.27 -1.52 0.91
C ILE A 57 -5.11 -2.74 0.58
N ASP A 58 -6.30 -2.50 0.06
CA ASP A 58 -7.16 -3.54 -0.49
C ASP A 58 -7.10 -3.50 -2.01
N LEU A 59 -6.85 -4.66 -2.62
CA LEU A 59 -6.86 -4.84 -4.07
C LEU A 59 -8.14 -5.59 -4.49
N GLY A 60 -9.02 -4.90 -5.21
CA GLY A 60 -10.17 -5.50 -5.86
C GLY A 60 -9.76 -6.14 -7.18
N MET A 61 -9.91 -7.45 -7.31
CA MET A 61 -9.59 -8.23 -8.51
C MET A 61 -10.64 -8.12 -9.63
N GLY A 62 -11.35 -6.98 -9.68
CA GLY A 62 -12.20 -6.65 -10.82
C GLY A 62 -11.37 -6.45 -12.08
N ILE A 63 -12.03 -6.36 -13.24
CA ILE A 63 -11.37 -5.93 -14.47
C ILE A 63 -11.94 -4.57 -14.87
N PRO A 64 -11.13 -3.49 -14.79
CA PRO A 64 -9.74 -3.42 -14.31
C PRO A 64 -9.62 -3.54 -12.78
N PRO A 65 -8.43 -3.91 -12.26
CA PRO A 65 -8.23 -4.03 -10.81
C PRO A 65 -8.32 -2.67 -10.13
N THR A 66 -8.85 -2.65 -8.91
CA THR A 66 -9.06 -1.42 -8.13
C THR A 66 -8.25 -1.43 -6.84
N VAL A 67 -7.73 -0.28 -6.43
CA VAL A 67 -6.97 -0.12 -5.18
C VAL A 67 -7.75 0.79 -4.25
N SER A 68 -7.99 0.33 -3.03
CA SER A 68 -8.58 1.12 -1.95
C SER A 68 -7.59 1.26 -0.80
N PHE A 69 -7.47 2.47 -0.26
CA PHE A 69 -6.58 2.76 0.87
C PHE A 69 -7.39 2.91 2.16
N GLY A 70 -7.12 2.05 3.14
CA GLY A 70 -7.62 2.20 4.50
C GLY A 70 -6.82 3.25 5.24
N VAL A 71 -7.50 4.28 5.76
CA VAL A 71 -6.86 5.36 6.53
C VAL A 71 -7.23 5.20 7.99
N ARG A 72 -6.22 5.15 8.86
CA ARG A 72 -6.40 5.03 10.31
C ARG A 72 -5.70 6.18 11.03
N ARG A 73 -6.27 6.56 12.17
CA ARG A 73 -5.60 7.47 13.09
C ARG A 73 -4.47 6.71 13.77
N ILE A 74 -3.29 7.29 13.80
CA ILE A 74 -2.21 6.84 14.67
C ILE A 74 -2.42 7.54 16.01
N ASP A 75 -2.68 6.74 17.04
CA ASP A 75 -2.57 7.23 18.42
C ASP A 75 -1.11 7.61 18.63
N GLU A 76 -0.87 8.74 19.29
CA GLU A 76 0.47 9.21 19.63
C GLU A 76 1.09 8.22 20.65
N ILE A 77 1.60 7.10 20.17
CA ILE A 77 2.65 6.37 20.87
C ILE A 77 3.94 7.00 20.36
N THR A 78 4.33 8.04 21.07
CA THR A 78 5.69 8.53 21.27
C THR A 78 6.74 7.77 20.44
N ASP A 79 7.13 8.31 19.29
CA ASP A 79 8.39 7.98 18.60
C ASP A 79 9.57 8.52 19.46
N GLY A 80 9.68 8.09 20.72
CA GLY A 80 10.65 8.59 21.68
C GLY A 80 10.79 7.68 22.89
N PHE A 81 12.01 7.17 23.08
CA PHE A 81 12.53 6.43 24.25
C PHE A 81 12.24 4.92 24.28
N GLY A 82 12.97 4.21 23.43
CA GLY A 82 13.25 2.77 23.57
C GLY A 82 14.76 2.51 23.66
N GLU A 83 15.49 3.29 24.46
CA GLU A 83 16.79 2.84 24.99
C GLU A 83 16.49 2.17 26.33
N GLY A 84 16.28 0.85 26.26
CA GLY A 84 16.13 0.02 27.45
C GLY A 84 17.38 0.11 28.30
N GLU A 85 17.18 0.46 29.56
CA GLU A 85 18.15 0.32 30.63
C GLU A 85 18.66 -1.14 30.65
N ALA A 86 19.91 -1.35 30.26
CA ALA A 86 20.59 -2.62 30.49
C ALA A 86 20.91 -2.73 31.99
N GLU A 87 20.03 -3.45 32.66
CA GLU A 87 20.06 -4.01 34.00
C GLU A 87 21.43 -4.05 34.69
N GLY A 88 21.51 -3.33 35.82
CA GLY A 88 22.37 -3.74 36.91
C GLY A 88 21.80 -5.00 37.55
N GLN A 89 22.37 -6.17 37.23
CA GLN A 89 22.29 -7.39 38.05
C GLN A 89 23.36 -8.40 37.65
N ALA A 90 24.58 -8.20 38.16
CA ALA A 90 25.58 -9.26 38.31
C ALA A 90 26.43 -8.97 39.55
N LEU A 91 25.78 -8.79 40.70
CA LEU A 91 26.41 -8.78 42.01
C LEU A 91 25.78 -9.91 42.83
N ASN A 92 26.41 -11.09 42.77
CA ASN A 92 26.48 -12.14 43.81
C ASN A 92 26.61 -13.53 43.18
N ALA A 93 27.81 -13.87 42.76
CA ALA A 93 28.26 -15.26 42.73
C ALA A 93 29.79 -15.32 42.64
N SER A 94 30.51 -14.80 43.64
CA SER A 94 31.93 -15.11 43.89
C SER A 94 32.35 -14.53 45.25
N PHE A 95 32.87 -15.39 46.13
CA PHE A 95 33.36 -15.15 47.52
C PHE A 95 32.23 -14.98 48.56
N ASP A 96 32.08 -15.81 49.61
CA ASP A 96 32.98 -16.75 50.34
C ASP A 96 32.43 -18.20 50.38
#